data_AF-A0AAJ0UGL0-F1
#
_entry.id   AF-A0AAJ0UGL0-F1
#
_cell.length_a   1.000
_cell.length_b   1.000
_cell.length_c   1.000
_cell.angle_alpha   90.00
_cell.angle_beta   90.00
_cell.angle_gamma   90.00
#
_symmetry.space_group_name_H-M   'P 1'
#
loop_
_entity.id
_entity.type
_entity.pdbx_description
1 polymer ?
#
loop_
_entity_poly.entity_id
_entity_poly.type
_entity_poly.pdbx_seq_one_letter_code
_entity_poly.pdbx_strand_id
1 'polypeptide(L)'
;MNDNSYLKNLVLLRNDPSAVHQVREAAARGEVDAFYALGLIYAEGRGVNIDLAQAHYWLSLAIEQGDQDADLLRNIVGSQMSEEEYQAAKRLRLKPVLQLIASDASGSRREDPVEGASPPSS
;
A
#
# COMPACT_ATOMS: atom_id res chain seq x y z
N MET A 1 -12.98 16.05 -12.82
CA MET A 1 -11.61 15.87 -13.34
C MET A 1 -11.02 14.73 -12.54
N ASN A 2 -11.26 13.49 -12.98
CA ASN A 2 -10.72 12.30 -12.34
C ASN A 2 -9.40 12.00 -13.03
N ASP A 3 -8.36 12.76 -12.69
CA ASP A 3 -7.02 12.52 -13.22
C ASP A 3 -6.45 11.28 -12.54
N ASN A 4 -6.93 10.12 -12.98
CA ASN A 4 -6.48 8.76 -12.66
C ASN A 4 -4.94 8.69 -12.74
N SER A 5 -4.36 9.44 -13.69
CA SER A 5 -2.93 9.58 -13.91
C SER A 5 -2.15 10.32 -12.80
N TYR A 6 -2.79 11.08 -11.90
CA TYR A 6 -2.11 11.85 -10.86
C TYR A 6 -1.47 10.94 -9.81
N LEU A 7 -2.19 9.91 -9.33
CA LEU A 7 -1.69 8.99 -8.31
C LEU A 7 -0.57 8.10 -8.86
N LYS A 8 -0.73 7.65 -10.10
CA LYS A 8 0.29 6.91 -10.84
C LYS A 8 1.57 7.75 -10.95
N ASN A 9 1.49 9.05 -11.26
CA ASN A 9 2.65 9.96 -11.27
C ASN A 9 3.23 10.24 -9.87
N LEU A 10 2.39 10.40 -8.85
CA LEU A 10 2.83 10.72 -7.50
C LEU A 10 3.65 9.58 -6.89
N VAL A 11 3.19 8.35 -7.09
CA VAL A 11 3.88 7.16 -6.59
C VAL A 11 5.01 6.73 -7.52
N LEU A 12 4.76 6.52 -8.83
CA LEU A 12 5.78 5.99 -9.75
C LEU A 12 6.88 7.00 -10.04
N LEU A 13 6.53 8.23 -10.39
CA LEU A 13 7.48 9.21 -10.92
C LEU A 13 8.26 9.94 -9.83
N ARG A 14 7.62 10.19 -8.67
CA ARG A 14 8.24 10.98 -7.59
C ARG A 14 8.78 10.18 -6.43
N ASN A 15 8.47 8.87 -6.36
CA ASN A 15 8.86 8.01 -5.23
C ASN A 15 8.56 8.68 -3.87
N ASP A 16 7.45 9.40 -3.78
CA ASP A 16 7.14 10.24 -2.63
C ASP A 16 6.41 9.39 -1.58
N PRO A 17 7.02 9.04 -0.43
CA PRO A 17 6.36 8.26 0.61
C PRO A 17 5.19 9.01 1.25
N SER A 18 5.13 10.33 1.12
CA SER A 18 4.00 11.15 1.59
C SER A 18 2.73 10.91 0.76
N ALA A 19 2.88 10.35 -0.45
CA ALA A 19 1.79 10.00 -1.36
C ALA A 19 0.93 8.83 -0.84
N VAL A 20 1.49 7.99 0.05
CA VAL A 20 0.83 6.75 0.50
C VAL A 20 -0.55 7.05 1.07
N HIS A 21 -0.70 8.13 1.85
CA HIS A 21 -1.98 8.50 2.42
C HIS A 21 -3.02 8.83 1.33
N GLN A 22 -2.65 9.62 0.32
CA GLN A 22 -3.56 10.04 -0.76
C GLN A 22 -3.97 8.84 -1.62
N VAL A 23 -3.04 7.92 -1.87
CA VAL A 23 -3.31 6.70 -2.62
C VAL A 23 -4.27 5.79 -1.84
N ARG A 24 -4.12 5.69 -0.50
CA ARG A 24 -5.07 4.95 0.35
C ARG A 24 -6.48 5.53 0.29
N GLU A 25 -6.61 6.86 0.36
CA GLU A 25 -7.91 7.52 0.26
C GLU A 25 -8.55 7.29 -1.11
N ALA A 26 -7.77 7.35 -2.18
CA ALA A 26 -8.25 7.07 -3.52
C ALA A 26 -8.67 5.60 -3.70
N ALA A 27 -7.91 4.65 -3.16
CA ALA A 27 -8.28 3.24 -3.13
C ALA A 27 -9.57 3.01 -2.32
N ALA A 28 -9.80 3.75 -1.24
CA ALA A 28 -11.04 3.70 -0.47
C ALA A 28 -12.26 4.20 -1.27
N ARG A 29 -12.03 5.12 -2.22
CA ARG A 29 -13.03 5.59 -3.17
C ARG A 29 -13.24 4.64 -4.36
N GLY A 30 -12.46 3.57 -4.46
CA GLY A 30 -12.55 2.58 -5.55
C GLY A 30 -11.78 2.98 -6.82
N GLU A 31 -10.82 3.90 -6.72
CA GLU A 31 -10.00 4.30 -7.87
C GLU A 31 -9.04 3.18 -8.28
N VAL A 32 -9.13 2.73 -9.53
CA VAL A 32 -8.37 1.56 -10.04
C VAL A 32 -6.86 1.80 -10.00
N ASP A 33 -6.41 2.98 -10.43
CA ASP A 33 -4.99 3.34 -10.44
C ASP A 33 -4.42 3.41 -9.01
N ALA A 34 -5.27 3.66 -8.01
CA ALA A 34 -4.87 3.67 -6.62
C ALA A 34 -4.61 2.25 -6.09
N PHE A 35 -5.36 1.25 -6.57
CA PHE A 35 -5.07 -0.16 -6.27
C PHE A 35 -3.73 -0.59 -6.86
N TYR A 36 -3.42 -0.20 -8.11
CA TYR A 36 -2.11 -0.43 -8.71
C TYR A 36 -1.00 0.22 -7.88
N ALA A 37 -1.18 1.50 -7.54
CA ALA A 37 -0.19 2.27 -6.80
C ALA A 37 0.04 1.73 -5.37
N LEU A 38 -1.00 1.29 -4.65
CA LEU A 38 -0.84 0.58 -3.37
C LEU A 38 -0.08 -0.72 -3.54
N GLY A 39 -0.41 -1.48 -4.58
CA GLY A 39 0.32 -2.69 -4.96
C GLY A 39 1.83 -2.46 -5.05
N LEU A 40 2.23 -1.40 -5.73
CA LEU A 40 3.63 -1.00 -5.87
C LEU A 40 4.24 -0.53 -4.55
N ILE A 41 3.51 0.29 -3.78
CA ILE A 41 3.98 0.82 -2.49
C ILE A 41 4.35 -0.33 -1.55
N TYR A 42 3.52 -1.37 -1.46
CA TYR A 42 3.79 -2.54 -0.63
C TYR A 42 4.84 -3.48 -1.25
N ALA A 43 4.93 -3.57 -2.58
CA ALA A 43 5.94 -4.38 -3.26
C ALA A 43 7.36 -3.83 -3.05
N GLU A 44 7.49 -2.51 -3.07
CA GLU A 44 8.79 -1.83 -2.98
C GLU A 44 9.09 -1.24 -1.59
N GLY A 45 8.10 -1.20 -0.70
CA GLY A 45 8.26 -0.62 0.65
C GLY A 45 8.41 0.92 0.62
N ARG A 46 7.69 1.62 -0.27
CA ARG A 46 7.77 3.08 -0.40
C ARG A 46 7.03 3.77 0.73
N GLY A 47 7.72 4.04 1.84
CA GLY A 47 7.11 4.69 3.02
C GLY A 47 6.29 3.75 3.90
N VAL A 48 6.31 2.44 3.61
CA VAL A 48 5.73 1.35 4.40
C VAL A 48 6.70 0.18 4.40
N ASN A 49 6.52 -0.80 5.29
CA ASN A 49 7.27 -2.04 5.20
C ASN A 49 6.84 -2.85 3.97
N ILE A 50 7.81 -3.54 3.35
CA ILE A 50 7.53 -4.44 2.23
C ILE A 50 6.57 -5.54 2.71
N ASP A 51 5.46 -5.69 2.00
CA ASP A 51 4.45 -6.72 2.25
C ASP A 51 3.96 -7.24 0.90
N LEU A 52 4.60 -8.31 0.43
CA LEU A 52 4.29 -8.94 -0.86
C LEU A 52 2.85 -9.49 -0.88
N ALA A 53 2.31 -9.89 0.27
CA ALA A 53 0.95 -10.40 0.35
C ALA A 53 -0.09 -9.29 0.12
N GLN A 54 0.13 -8.11 0.73
CA GLN A 54 -0.69 -6.94 0.44
C GLN A 54 -0.50 -6.43 -0.98
N ALA A 55 0.74 -6.39 -1.47
CA ALA A 55 1.04 -6.00 -2.84
C ALA A 55 0.26 -6.85 -3.85
N HIS A 56 0.33 -8.18 -3.71
CA HIS A 56 -0.39 -9.12 -4.58
C HIS A 56 -1.91 -8.94 -4.50
N TYR A 57 -2.45 -8.66 -3.31
CA TYR A 57 -3.88 -8.39 -3.12
C TYR A 57 -4.33 -7.12 -3.87
N TRP A 58 -3.64 -5.99 -3.65
CA TRP A 58 -3.98 -4.71 -4.27
C TRP A 58 -3.85 -4.76 -5.80
N LEU A 59 -2.81 -5.45 -6.30
CA LEU A 59 -2.64 -5.64 -7.74
C LEU A 59 -3.72 -6.56 -8.34
N SER A 60 -4.15 -7.59 -7.60
CA SER A 60 -5.25 -8.45 -8.04
C SER A 60 -6.56 -7.65 -8.18
N LEU A 61 -6.83 -6.72 -7.26
CA LEU A 61 -8.00 -5.84 -7.35
C LEU A 61 -7.92 -4.89 -8.54
N ALA A 62 -6.74 -4.33 -8.82
CA ALA A 62 -6.54 -3.47 -9.99
C ALA A 62 -6.90 -4.24 -11.30
N ILE A 63 -6.44 -5.48 -11.43
CA ILE A 63 -6.77 -6.37 -12.57
C ILE A 63 -8.28 -6.65 -12.62
N GLU A 64 -8.91 -6.97 -11.48
CA GLU A 64 -10.35 -7.24 -11.39
C GLU A 64 -11.19 -6.02 -11.81
N GLN A 65 -10.69 -4.81 -11.60
CA GLN A 65 -11.34 -3.56 -12.01
C GLN A 65 -10.94 -3.09 -13.43
N GLY A 66 -10.11 -3.86 -14.14
CA GLY A 66 -9.78 -3.65 -15.55
C GLY A 66 -8.39 -3.09 -15.84
N ASP A 67 -7.56 -2.83 -14.82
CA ASP A 67 -6.15 -2.43 -15.02
C ASP A 67 -5.26 -3.66 -15.19
N GLN A 68 -5.05 -4.04 -16.45
CA GLN A 68 -4.21 -5.17 -16.82
C GLN A 68 -2.71 -4.88 -16.64
N ASP A 69 -2.29 -3.61 -16.48
CA ASP A 69 -0.87 -3.28 -16.23
C ASP A 69 -0.40 -3.88 -14.89
N ALA A 70 -1.31 -4.06 -13.94
CA ALA A 70 -1.04 -4.69 -12.64
C ALA A 70 -0.68 -6.18 -12.75
N ASP A 71 -1.04 -6.88 -13.83
CA ASP A 71 -0.81 -8.34 -13.94
C ASP A 71 0.67 -8.71 -13.91
N LEU A 72 1.50 -7.95 -14.64
CA LEU A 72 2.94 -8.17 -14.65
C LEU A 72 3.52 -8.07 -13.23
N LEU A 73 3.20 -6.97 -12.53
CA LEU A 73 3.71 -6.74 -11.19
C LEU A 73 3.17 -7.76 -10.19
N ARG A 74 1.90 -8.14 -10.31
CA ARG A 74 1.30 -9.20 -9.49
C ARG A 74 2.04 -10.53 -9.68
N ASN A 75 2.36 -10.90 -10.91
CA ASN A 75 3.08 -12.13 -11.21
C ASN A 75 4.51 -12.09 -10.64
N ILE A 76 5.19 -10.94 -10.75
CA ILE A 76 6.53 -10.74 -10.15
C ILE A 76 6.47 -10.93 -8.63
N VAL A 77 5.54 -10.26 -7.97
CA VAL A 77 5.36 -10.35 -6.52
C VAL A 77 4.99 -11.78 -6.11
N GLY A 78 4.03 -12.40 -6.80
CA GLY A 78 3.58 -13.77 -6.55
C GLY A 78 4.70 -14.80 -6.73
N SER A 79 5.63 -14.59 -7.66
CA SER A 79 6.78 -15.48 -7.85
C SER A 79 7.82 -15.42 -6.72
N GLN A 80 7.83 -14.33 -5.95
CA GLN A 80 8.75 -14.13 -4.82
C GLN A 80 8.14 -14.55 -3.48
N MET A 81 6.84 -14.83 -3.44
CA MET A 81 6.13 -15.21 -2.24
C MET A 81 6.30 -16.68 -1.94
N SER A 82 6.47 -16.99 -0.65
CA SER A 82 6.27 -18.33 -0.13
C SER A 82 4.79 -18.74 -0.20
N GLU A 83 4.52 -20.04 -0.16
CA GLU A 83 3.15 -20.57 -0.11
C GLU A 83 2.36 -19.96 1.06
N GLU A 84 2.99 -19.72 2.21
CA GLU A 84 2.37 -19.10 3.37
C GLU A 84 1.94 -17.66 3.11
N GLU A 85 2.81 -16.86 2.48
CA GLU A 85 2.50 -15.48 2.08
C GLU A 85 1.41 -15.43 1.01
N TYR A 86 1.39 -16.39 0.09
CA TYR A 86 0.33 -16.50 -0.93
C TYR A 86 -1.03 -16.81 -0.29
N GLN A 87 -1.06 -17.73 0.68
CA GLN A 87 -2.27 -18.00 1.45
C GLN A 87 -2.70 -16.79 2.30
N ALA A 88 -1.75 -16.03 2.85
CA ALA A 88 -2.06 -14.78 3.55
C ALA A 88 -2.69 -13.75 2.60
N ALA A 89 -2.14 -13.54 1.41
CA ALA A 89 -2.71 -12.67 0.37
C ALA A 89 -4.12 -13.11 -0.05
N LYS A 90 -4.33 -14.41 -0.22
CA LYS A 90 -5.65 -14.97 -0.53
C LYS A 90 -6.65 -14.78 0.60
N ARG A 91 -6.22 -14.88 1.86
CA ARG A 91 -7.04 -14.56 3.04
C ARG A 91 -7.38 -13.08 3.10
N LEU A 92 -6.46 -12.19 2.72
CA LEU A 92 -6.72 -10.76 2.58
C LEU A 92 -7.74 -10.49 1.47
N ARG A 93 -7.71 -11.26 0.37
CA ARG A 93 -8.73 -11.18 -0.70
C ARG A 93 -10.16 -11.42 -0.24
N LEU A 94 -10.33 -12.25 0.80
CA LEU A 94 -11.64 -12.51 1.39
C LEU A 94 -12.12 -11.40 2.33
N LYS A 95 -11.26 -10.42 2.66
CA LYS A 95 -11.64 -9.26 3.47
C LYS A 95 -12.14 -8.11 2.57
N PRO A 96 -13.18 -7.38 3.00
CA PRO A 96 -13.63 -6.20 2.29
C PRO A 96 -12.55 -5.11 2.32
N VAL A 97 -12.24 -4.55 1.14
CA VAL A 97 -11.22 -3.50 0.91
C VAL A 97 -11.27 -2.39 1.95
N LEU A 98 -12.48 -1.94 2.31
CA LEU A 98 -12.72 -0.89 3.30
C LEU A 98 -12.13 -1.19 4.69
N GLN A 99 -12.14 -2.47 5.11
CA GLN A 99 -11.58 -2.86 6.40
C GLN A 99 -10.04 -2.84 6.39
N LEU A 100 -9.41 -3.14 5.25
CA LEU A 100 -7.95 -3.17 5.15
C LEU A 100 -7.36 -1.76 5.24
N ILE A 101 -7.99 -0.79 4.58
CA ILE A 101 -7.57 0.62 4.62
C ILE A 101 -7.72 1.20 6.03
N ALA A 102 -8.81 0.86 6.72
CA ALA A 102 -9.07 1.32 8.09
C ALA A 102 -8.13 0.71 9.13
N SER A 103 -7.69 -0.54 8.94
CA SER A 103 -6.84 -1.24 9.91
C SER A 103 -5.37 -0.82 9.82
N ASP A 104 -4.87 -0.46 8.63
CA ASP A 104 -3.50 0.06 8.48
C ASP A 104 -3.37 1.51 8.98
N ALA A 105 -4.44 2.33 8.88
CA ALA A 105 -4.47 3.69 9.42
C ALA A 105 -4.32 3.76 10.96
N SER A 106 -4.61 2.67 11.68
CA SER A 106 -4.40 2.59 13.14
C SER A 106 -2.97 2.22 13.55
N GLY A 107 -2.06 1.97 12.59
CA GLY A 107 -0.68 1.58 12.86
C GLY A 107 0.27 2.72 13.26
N SER A 108 -0.11 3.99 13.10
CA SER A 108 0.68 5.15 13.52
C SER A 108 0.07 5.84 14.75
N ARG A 109 0.05 5.14 15.88
CA ARG A 109 0.03 5.78 17.21
C ARG A 109 0.88 4.97 18.18
N ARG A 110 2.19 5.14 18.08
CA ARG A 110 3.13 5.18 19.20
C ARG A 110 4.19 6.21 18.86
N GLU A 111 3.78 7.48 18.91
CA GLU A 111 4.72 8.53 19.30
C GLU A 111 5.04 8.21 20.76
N ASP A 112 6.19 7.59 21.00
CA ASP A 112 6.74 7.50 22.35
C ASP A 112 6.82 8.91 22.94
N PRO A 113 6.47 9.12 24.22
CA PRO A 113 6.66 10.41 24.84
C PRO A 113 8.16 10.71 24.84
N VAL A 114 8.58 11.72 24.09
CA VAL A 114 9.88 12.39 24.25
C VAL A 114 9.87 13.11 25.61
N GLU A 115 10.04 12.32 26.67
CA GLU A 115 10.23 12.79 28.03
C GLU A 115 11.73 12.90 28.30
N GLY A 116 12.17 14.08 28.73
CA GLY A 116 13.41 14.24 29.46
C GLY A 116 14.58 14.79 28.65
N ALA A 117 14.51 16.09 28.37
CA ALA A 117 15.70 16.90 28.15
C ALA A 117 16.74 16.64 29.26
N SER A 118 17.98 16.36 28.86
CA SER A 118 19.15 16.40 29.74
C SER A 118 19.27 17.77 30.42
N PRO A 119 19.52 17.86 31.73
CA PRO A 119 19.79 19.14 32.36
C PRO A 119 21.20 19.64 31.97
N PRO A 120 21.40 20.95 31.72
CA PRO A 120 22.74 21.50 31.57
C PRO A 120 23.43 21.55 32.94
N SER A 121 24.62 20.96 33.02
CA SER A 121 25.54 21.11 34.14
C SER A 121 25.92 22.59 34.32
N SER A 122 25.94 23.06 35.57
CA SER A 122 26.58 24.30 36.01
C SER A 122 27.33 24.05 37.30
#